data_AF-A0A7W8E9B8-F1
#
_entry.id   AF-A0A7W8E9B8-F1
#
_cell.length_a   1.000
_cell.length_b   1.000
_cell.length_c   1.000
_cell.angle_alpha   90.00
_cell.angle_beta   90.00
_cell.angle_gamma   90.00
#
_symmetry.space_group_name_H-M   'P 1'
#
loop_
_entity.id
_entity.type
_entity.pdbx_description
1 polymer ?
#
loop_
_entity_poly.entity_id
_entity_poly.type
_entity_poly.pdbx_seq_one_letter_code
_entity_poly.pdbx_strand_id
1 'polypeptide(L)'
;MLHLSPLRLRCCTIALLALSSGLALQAQKKASKPAPKPAAHPAASGAHPATVAHGPTTGGVHPTTASHPLAARGPMSHPGPARDREVRTANGGAVRMRPNGRPADFHDPGRGMDIHHNLAGGGRRISVERADHSRLVYERGRAGYIAHPYSFHGHEFARRVYYFHGRAYNRFYNPYFFHGVHFEVYAPYRFYSVGFYGWAYHPWLRPVPYAWGFGVNPWYGYYGGYFTPYPVYASPALWLTDYMISQSLEANYEAAAAAGPPPPLGADVSPLSPDVKQMVADEVQRQLALENSEAQLNMQGQAPDPNSSSIARQLSDGQVHSFVAGAEVDVVDTTTGQECAVTDGDVLQLTTPPAADASEAMLTVMSSKGGNECRKMAVVNVPLEDLQEMQNHMRETLDQGLADLQTKQGKGGLPTAPPSAMAAPVDAAFTQGAPAPEPGGEQELLAESKQADQSEQELTSATASGPSAAAATDTPPPPAPAAPPASINITPGQSIADVKAALGEPTRIVNLGTKSIYVYKDMKITFISGKVSDIQ
;
A
#
# COMPACT_ATOMS: atom_id res chain seq x y z
N MET A 1 -59.94 -12.58 -85.90
CA MET A 1 -59.58 -11.25 -86.45
C MET A 1 -58.75 -10.52 -85.41
N LEU A 2 -57.58 -10.04 -85.84
CA LEU A 2 -56.63 -9.11 -85.21
C LEU A 2 -56.25 -9.32 -83.73
N HIS A 3 -55.08 -9.85 -83.39
CA HIS A 3 -53.73 -9.25 -83.39
C HIS A 3 -53.41 -8.30 -82.22
N LEU A 4 -52.19 -8.55 -81.69
CA LEU A 4 -51.21 -7.62 -81.13
C LEU A 4 -51.21 -7.36 -79.61
N SER A 5 -50.37 -8.17 -78.95
CA SER A 5 -49.13 -7.80 -78.25
C SER A 5 -49.16 -6.98 -76.94
N PRO A 6 -48.30 -7.36 -75.96
CA PRO A 6 -48.15 -6.69 -74.68
C PRO A 6 -47.12 -5.56 -74.73
N LEU A 7 -47.41 -4.43 -74.08
CA LEU A 7 -46.47 -3.34 -73.89
C LEU A 7 -45.60 -3.63 -72.65
N ARG A 8 -44.48 -4.31 -72.87
CA ARG A 8 -43.31 -4.26 -71.97
C ARG A 8 -42.55 -2.97 -72.25
N LEU A 9 -42.51 -2.07 -71.28
CA LEU A 9 -41.64 -0.90 -71.31
C LEU A 9 -40.20 -1.36 -71.09
N ARG A 10 -39.42 -1.35 -72.17
CA ARG A 10 -37.96 -1.49 -72.19
C ARG A 10 -37.31 -0.13 -72.03
N CYS A 11 -36.09 -0.17 -71.50
CA CYS A 11 -35.00 0.79 -71.66
C CYS A 11 -35.05 2.08 -70.84
N CYS A 12 -34.41 2.02 -69.68
CA CYS A 12 -33.21 2.84 -69.44
C CYS A 12 -32.24 2.05 -68.57
N THR A 13 -31.60 1.06 -69.20
CA THR A 13 -30.34 0.50 -68.69
C THR A 13 -29.27 1.54 -69.01
N ILE A 14 -29.04 2.47 -68.09
CA ILE A 14 -27.89 3.36 -68.16
C ILE A 14 -26.68 2.50 -67.76
N ALA A 15 -26.00 2.00 -68.77
CA ALA A 15 -24.63 1.51 -68.66
C ALA A 15 -23.74 2.73 -68.35
N LEU A 16 -23.54 3.03 -67.07
CA LEU A 16 -22.40 3.82 -66.65
C LEU A 16 -21.18 2.91 -66.68
N LEU A 17 -20.47 2.95 -67.81
CA LEU A 17 -19.05 2.64 -67.89
C LEU A 17 -18.31 3.56 -66.90
N ALA A 18 -18.14 3.11 -65.66
CA ALA A 18 -17.07 3.63 -64.83
C ALA A 18 -15.78 3.00 -65.35
N LEU A 19 -15.08 3.75 -66.20
CA LEU A 19 -13.72 3.45 -66.60
C LEU A 19 -12.90 3.18 -65.34
N SER A 20 -12.38 1.96 -65.27
CA SER A 20 -11.25 1.59 -64.43
C SER A 20 -10.03 2.40 -64.85
N SER A 21 -9.92 3.63 -64.37
CA SER A 21 -8.66 4.36 -64.32
C SER A 21 -7.85 3.78 -63.16
N GLY A 22 -7.10 2.72 -63.48
CA GLY A 22 -5.96 2.31 -62.67
C GLY A 22 -4.96 3.46 -62.64
N LEU A 23 -5.04 4.31 -61.62
CA LEU A 23 -3.93 5.14 -61.21
C LEU A 23 -2.96 4.22 -60.46
N ALA A 24 -2.03 3.64 -61.20
CA ALA A 24 -0.83 3.07 -60.65
C ALA A 24 -0.04 4.19 -59.97
N LEU A 25 -0.22 4.38 -58.67
CA LEU A 25 0.73 5.15 -57.88
C LEU A 25 1.96 4.25 -57.69
N GLN A 26 2.90 4.42 -58.63
CA GLN A 26 4.22 3.83 -58.58
C GLN A 26 4.85 4.16 -57.23
N ALA A 27 5.14 3.11 -56.46
CA ALA A 27 6.08 3.18 -55.36
C ALA A 27 7.45 3.60 -55.93
N GLN A 28 7.79 4.88 -55.80
CA GLN A 28 9.16 5.34 -56.00
C GLN A 28 10.02 4.77 -54.87
N LYS A 29 10.58 3.58 -55.11
CA LYS A 29 11.81 3.12 -54.44
C LYS A 29 12.93 4.08 -54.81
N LYS A 30 13.18 5.08 -53.96
CA LYS A 30 14.40 5.87 -54.03
C LYS A 30 15.50 5.09 -53.30
N ALA A 31 16.36 4.45 -54.10
CA ALA A 31 17.58 3.83 -53.62
C ALA A 31 18.58 4.92 -53.21
N SER A 32 18.99 4.91 -51.94
CA SER A 32 20.15 5.66 -51.47
C SER A 32 21.27 4.67 -51.12
N LYS A 33 22.42 4.87 -51.77
CA LYS A 33 23.65 4.07 -51.70
C LYS A 33 24.29 4.08 -50.29
N PRO A 34 25.10 3.06 -49.95
CA PRO A 34 25.77 2.92 -48.65
C PRO A 34 27.21 3.47 -48.66
N ALA A 35 27.67 3.99 -47.51
CA ALA A 35 29.08 3.98 -47.02
C ALA A 35 29.22 4.81 -45.72
N PRO A 36 30.27 4.63 -44.88
CA PRO A 36 31.23 3.53 -44.78
C PRO A 36 31.37 2.94 -43.35
N LYS A 37 31.94 1.73 -43.27
CA LYS A 37 32.44 1.09 -42.05
C LYS A 37 33.75 1.76 -41.60
N PRO A 38 34.04 1.80 -40.28
CA PRO A 38 35.43 1.61 -39.85
C PRO A 38 35.61 0.47 -38.84
N ALA A 39 36.59 -0.37 -39.19
CA ALA A 39 37.57 -1.14 -38.42
C ALA A 39 37.21 -1.87 -37.10
N ALA A 40 37.75 -3.08 -37.02
CA ALA A 40 37.71 -3.97 -35.86
C ALA A 40 39.03 -4.00 -35.08
N HIS A 41 38.90 -4.32 -33.79
CA HIS A 41 39.85 -4.92 -32.82
C HIS A 41 40.88 -4.01 -32.11
N PRO A 42 41.37 -4.38 -30.89
CA PRO A 42 41.24 -5.69 -30.22
C PRO A 42 40.72 -5.68 -28.77
N ALA A 43 40.48 -6.90 -28.27
CA ALA A 43 40.17 -7.23 -26.88
C ALA A 43 41.30 -6.85 -25.93
N ALA A 44 40.94 -6.38 -24.73
CA ALA A 44 41.81 -6.38 -23.56
C ALA A 44 41.00 -6.78 -22.32
N SER A 45 41.55 -7.81 -21.68
CA SER A 45 41.28 -8.45 -20.41
C SER A 45 40.91 -7.51 -19.26
N GLY A 46 40.09 -8.04 -18.35
CA GLY A 46 39.59 -7.33 -17.18
C GLY A 46 40.68 -6.84 -16.20
N ALA A 47 40.32 -5.78 -15.48
CA ALA A 47 40.93 -5.39 -14.22
C ALA A 47 39.90 -4.60 -13.40
N HIS A 48 39.72 -5.02 -12.15
CA HIS A 48 38.94 -4.36 -11.10
C HIS A 48 39.43 -2.91 -10.88
N PRO A 49 38.55 -1.95 -10.52
CA PRO A 49 39.01 -0.76 -9.83
C PRO A 49 39.00 -1.00 -8.32
N ALA A 50 40.21 -0.95 -7.77
CA ALA A 50 40.49 -0.87 -6.36
C ALA A 50 39.97 0.44 -5.75
N THR A 51 39.64 0.32 -4.47
CA THR A 51 39.40 1.33 -3.45
C THR A 51 40.27 2.58 -3.62
N VAL A 52 39.64 3.75 -3.79
CA VAL A 52 40.31 5.04 -3.68
C VAL A 52 39.92 5.66 -2.35
N ALA A 53 40.88 5.71 -1.43
CA ALA A 53 40.80 6.47 -0.20
C ALA A 53 40.87 7.97 -0.52
N HIS A 54 39.99 8.77 0.08
CA HIS A 54 40.11 10.23 0.14
C HIS A 54 40.24 10.67 1.59
N GLY A 55 41.36 11.34 1.89
CA GLY A 55 41.64 11.97 3.16
C GLY A 55 40.90 13.31 3.34
N PRO A 56 40.87 13.86 4.56
CA PRO A 56 39.85 14.81 4.97
C PRO A 56 40.23 16.25 4.64
N THR A 57 39.27 17.01 4.13
CA THR A 57 39.31 18.49 4.13
C THR A 57 38.21 19.01 5.04
N THR A 58 38.63 19.87 5.96
CA THR A 58 37.83 20.50 7.01
C THR A 58 37.06 21.70 6.49
N GLY A 59 35.77 21.77 6.81
CA GLY A 59 34.99 23.01 6.74
C GLY A 59 33.55 22.81 6.24
N GLY A 60 32.56 23.03 7.12
CA GLY A 60 31.17 23.25 6.73
C GLY A 60 30.15 22.39 7.48
N VAL A 61 29.31 23.08 8.27
CA VAL A 61 27.89 22.79 8.60
C VAL A 61 27.51 21.32 8.81
N HIS A 62 27.27 20.93 10.06
CA HIS A 62 26.71 19.64 10.45
C HIS A 62 25.46 19.28 9.63
N PRO A 63 25.50 18.21 8.80
CA PRO A 63 24.29 17.54 8.35
C PRO A 63 23.79 16.67 9.52
N THR A 64 22.50 16.72 9.79
CA THR A 64 21.81 15.68 10.57
C THR A 64 22.13 14.34 9.93
N THR A 65 22.74 13.42 10.70
CA THR A 65 23.01 12.04 10.29
C THR A 65 21.77 11.42 9.67
N ALA A 66 21.78 11.22 8.35
CA ALA A 66 20.84 10.36 7.68
C ALA A 66 21.11 8.93 8.18
N SER A 67 20.18 8.38 8.95
CA SER A 67 20.20 6.99 9.41
C SER A 67 20.29 6.08 8.18
N HIS A 68 21.28 5.19 8.12
CA HIS A 68 21.23 4.11 7.13
C HIS A 68 19.97 3.24 7.36
N PRO A 69 19.28 2.80 6.29
CA PRO A 69 18.07 2.00 6.41
C PRO A 69 18.34 0.74 7.21
N LEU A 70 17.43 0.41 8.14
CA LEU A 70 17.55 -0.74 9.03
C LEU A 70 16.96 -2.01 8.44
N ALA A 71 16.03 -1.85 7.50
CA ALA A 71 15.43 -2.92 6.72
C ALA A 71 15.57 -2.64 5.22
N ALA A 72 15.53 -3.69 4.40
CA ALA A 72 15.55 -3.55 2.95
C ALA A 72 14.21 -3.08 2.37
N ARG A 73 13.10 -3.28 3.10
CA ARG A 73 11.72 -2.90 2.76
C ARG A 73 10.92 -2.63 4.03
N GLY A 74 9.76 -1.98 3.91
CA GLY A 74 8.85 -1.76 5.04
C GLY A 74 9.18 -0.52 5.87
N PRO A 75 8.50 -0.29 7.00
CA PRO A 75 8.47 1.01 7.68
C PRO A 75 9.85 1.50 8.16
N MET A 76 10.80 0.58 8.41
CA MET A 76 12.17 0.88 8.86
C MET A 76 13.18 1.01 7.71
N SER A 77 12.72 0.95 6.45
CA SER A 77 13.54 1.22 5.25
C SER A 77 13.58 2.72 4.89
N HIS A 78 12.66 3.54 5.41
CA HIS A 78 12.59 4.98 5.18
C HIS A 78 12.87 5.79 6.46
N PRO A 79 13.26 7.08 6.34
CA PRO A 79 13.36 7.98 7.48
C PRO A 79 12.03 8.10 8.23
N GLY A 80 12.09 8.19 9.56
CA GLY A 80 10.92 8.44 10.38
C GLY A 80 10.44 9.90 10.32
N PRO A 81 9.25 10.19 10.87
CA PRO A 81 8.73 11.55 10.96
C PRO A 81 9.66 12.45 11.80
N ALA A 82 9.56 13.77 11.62
CA ALA A 82 10.42 14.70 12.34
C ALA A 82 10.30 14.52 13.87
N ARG A 83 11.46 14.45 14.54
CA ARG A 83 11.58 14.23 16.00
C ARG A 83 11.11 12.85 16.47
N ASP A 84 11.13 11.87 15.59
CA ASP A 84 11.14 10.48 16.01
C ASP A 84 12.38 10.16 16.86
N ARG A 85 12.31 9.02 17.56
CA ARG A 85 13.44 8.49 18.30
C ARG A 85 13.60 7.02 17.97
N GLU A 86 14.66 6.68 17.26
CA GLU A 86 15.07 5.31 17.02
C GLU A 86 15.94 4.80 18.18
N VAL A 87 15.62 3.61 18.69
CA VAL A 87 16.42 2.91 19.72
C VAL A 87 16.78 1.54 19.19
N ARG A 88 18.09 1.28 19.08
CA ARG A 88 18.63 -0.02 18.65
C ARG A 88 19.00 -0.88 19.87
N THR A 89 18.72 -2.16 19.76
CA THR A 89 19.07 -3.19 20.74
C THR A 89 20.44 -3.79 20.40
N ALA A 90 21.06 -4.45 21.38
CA ALA A 90 22.38 -5.08 21.18
C ALA A 90 22.37 -6.19 20.11
N ASN A 91 21.21 -6.80 19.85
CA ASN A 91 21.05 -7.90 18.89
C ASN A 91 20.68 -7.41 17.48
N GLY A 92 20.79 -6.11 17.21
CA GLY A 92 20.49 -5.52 15.91
C GLY A 92 19.01 -5.17 15.68
N GLY A 93 18.10 -5.61 16.56
CA GLY A 93 16.70 -5.18 16.52
C GLY A 93 16.54 -3.71 16.87
N ALA A 94 15.45 -3.09 16.44
CA ALA A 94 15.21 -1.66 16.63
C ALA A 94 13.75 -1.34 16.92
N VAL A 95 13.52 -0.24 17.61
CA VAL A 95 12.20 0.36 17.82
C VAL A 95 12.25 1.83 17.42
N ARG A 96 11.35 2.26 16.53
CA ARG A 96 11.13 3.68 16.26
C ARG A 96 9.98 4.18 17.10
N MET A 97 10.24 5.19 17.92
CA MET A 97 9.25 5.87 18.75
C MET A 97 8.78 7.13 18.05
N ARG A 98 7.48 7.35 18.01
CA ARG A 98 6.86 8.61 17.59
C ARG A 98 7.23 9.74 18.57
N PRO A 99 7.08 11.01 18.16
CA PRO A 99 7.27 12.16 19.05
C PRO A 99 6.43 12.13 20.34
N ASN A 100 5.30 11.42 20.34
CA ASN A 100 4.44 11.24 21.51
C ASN A 100 4.93 10.15 22.49
N GLY A 101 6.06 9.51 22.21
CA GLY A 101 6.68 8.46 23.02
C GLY A 101 6.08 7.06 22.84
N ARG A 102 5.10 6.88 21.94
CA ARG A 102 4.59 5.56 21.57
C ARG A 102 5.44 4.93 20.47
N PRO A 103 5.60 3.60 20.46
CA PRO A 103 6.22 2.91 19.31
C PRO A 103 5.40 3.15 18.03
N ALA A 104 6.08 3.49 16.94
CA ALA A 104 5.56 3.41 15.57
C ALA A 104 5.95 2.06 14.97
N ASP A 105 7.24 1.74 15.01
CA ASP A 105 7.80 0.65 14.24
C ASP A 105 8.71 -0.24 15.09
N PHE A 106 8.71 -1.52 14.76
CA PHE A 106 9.61 -2.52 15.32
C PHE A 106 10.31 -3.25 14.18
N HIS A 107 11.61 -3.49 14.35
CA HIS A 107 12.41 -4.34 13.48
C HIS A 107 13.05 -5.45 14.31
N ASP A 108 12.72 -6.70 14.02
CA ASP A 108 13.27 -7.91 14.62
C ASP A 108 14.02 -8.72 13.54
N PRO A 109 15.35 -8.52 13.40
CA PRO A 109 16.14 -9.23 12.39
C PRO A 109 16.28 -10.72 12.69
N GLY A 110 16.07 -11.15 13.94
CA GLY A 110 16.14 -12.57 14.31
C GLY A 110 14.96 -13.37 13.77
N ARG A 111 13.82 -12.71 13.60
CA ARG A 111 12.60 -13.29 13.02
C ARG A 111 12.32 -12.80 11.59
N GLY A 112 13.14 -11.90 11.05
CA GLY A 112 12.90 -11.26 9.75
C GLY A 112 11.61 -10.44 9.75
N MET A 113 11.24 -9.87 10.89
CA MET A 113 9.92 -9.29 11.14
C MET A 113 9.98 -7.78 11.29
N ASP A 114 9.06 -7.11 10.62
CA ASP A 114 8.77 -5.68 10.78
C ASP A 114 7.31 -5.50 11.22
N ILE A 115 7.10 -4.63 12.19
CA ILE A 115 5.77 -4.32 12.72
C ILE A 115 5.57 -2.82 12.70
N HIS A 116 4.53 -2.36 12.00
CA HIS A 116 4.11 -0.96 11.95
C HIS A 116 2.80 -0.79 12.71
N HIS A 117 2.74 0.12 13.68
CA HIS A 117 1.51 0.51 14.38
C HIS A 117 0.91 1.72 13.71
N ASN A 118 -0.27 1.58 13.14
CA ASN A 118 -0.99 2.63 12.40
C ASN A 118 -1.28 3.88 13.27
N LEU A 119 -1.22 5.07 12.68
CA LEU A 119 -1.46 6.35 13.36
C LEU A 119 -2.96 6.67 13.58
N ALA A 120 -3.81 6.42 12.59
CA ALA A 120 -5.24 6.74 12.57
C ALA A 120 -6.11 5.53 12.91
N GLY A 121 -5.87 4.38 12.27
CA GLY A 121 -6.74 3.20 12.39
C GLY A 121 -6.58 2.39 13.69
N GLY A 122 -5.53 2.65 14.47
CA GLY A 122 -5.24 1.92 15.72
C GLY A 122 -4.94 0.42 15.53
N GLY A 123 -4.75 -0.01 14.28
CA GLY A 123 -4.29 -1.34 13.90
C GLY A 123 -2.78 -1.43 13.86
N ARG A 124 -2.28 -2.59 13.43
CA ARG A 124 -0.87 -2.76 13.10
C ARG A 124 -0.72 -3.68 11.90
N ARG A 125 0.31 -3.43 11.10
CA ARG A 125 0.74 -4.26 9.98
C ARG A 125 1.99 -5.03 10.37
N ILE A 126 1.95 -6.34 10.19
CA ILE A 126 3.08 -7.25 10.41
C ILE A 126 3.56 -7.73 9.06
N SER A 127 4.86 -7.61 8.80
CA SER A 127 5.52 -8.13 7.59
C SER A 127 6.67 -9.03 8.05
N VAL A 128 6.76 -10.24 7.48
CA VAL A 128 7.82 -11.20 7.77
C VAL A 128 8.44 -11.68 6.49
N GLU A 129 9.76 -11.52 6.37
CA GLU A 129 10.58 -12.11 5.32
C GLU A 129 11.25 -13.37 5.87
N ARG A 130 10.99 -14.52 5.24
CA ARG A 130 11.50 -15.80 5.71
C ARG A 130 12.82 -16.18 5.05
N ALA A 131 13.46 -17.19 5.63
CA ALA A 131 14.72 -17.73 5.11
C ALA A 131 14.63 -18.29 3.67
N ASP A 132 13.43 -18.67 3.21
CA ASP A 132 13.15 -19.11 1.85
C ASP A 132 12.74 -17.97 0.91
N HIS A 133 12.83 -16.71 1.36
CA HIS A 133 12.38 -15.50 0.65
C HIS A 133 10.87 -15.44 0.39
N SER A 134 10.08 -16.28 1.08
CA SER A 134 8.64 -16.04 1.15
C SER A 134 8.35 -14.88 2.09
N ARG A 135 7.35 -14.06 1.72
CA ARG A 135 6.95 -12.90 2.50
C ARG A 135 5.53 -13.07 3.00
N LEU A 136 5.33 -12.93 4.30
CA LEU A 136 4.02 -12.95 4.93
C LEU A 136 3.64 -11.53 5.37
N VAL A 137 2.40 -11.12 5.08
CA VAL A 137 1.85 -9.86 5.59
C VAL A 137 0.50 -10.11 6.24
N TYR A 138 0.33 -9.59 7.44
CA TYR A 138 -0.90 -9.73 8.22
C TYR A 138 -1.32 -8.39 8.84
N GLU A 139 -2.61 -8.11 8.72
CA GLU A 139 -3.32 -7.03 9.39
C GLU A 139 -4.64 -7.55 9.93
N ARG A 140 -4.97 -7.20 11.17
CA ARG A 140 -6.21 -7.66 11.80
C ARG A 140 -7.43 -7.11 11.05
N GLY A 141 -8.35 -8.01 10.69
CA GLY A 141 -9.59 -7.65 10.02
C GLY A 141 -9.42 -7.28 8.53
N ARG A 142 -8.25 -7.56 7.96
CA ARG A 142 -7.97 -7.44 6.52
C ARG A 142 -7.52 -8.78 5.95
N ALA A 143 -7.51 -8.87 4.63
CA ALA A 143 -6.94 -10.01 3.92
C ALA A 143 -5.40 -10.00 4.09
N GLY A 144 -4.89 -10.89 4.94
CA GLY A 144 -3.45 -11.16 5.01
C GLY A 144 -3.01 -12.04 3.85
N TYR A 145 -1.73 -12.01 3.49
CA TYR A 145 -1.20 -12.82 2.39
C TYR A 145 0.13 -13.50 2.70
N ILE A 146 0.38 -14.59 1.97
CA ILE A 146 1.70 -15.23 1.86
C ILE A 146 2.15 -15.14 0.40
N ALA A 147 3.32 -14.55 0.19
CA ALA A 147 3.93 -14.30 -1.10
C ALA A 147 5.06 -15.28 -1.35
N HIS A 148 5.10 -15.84 -2.57
CA HIS A 148 6.18 -16.69 -3.04
C HIS A 148 6.73 -16.17 -4.36
N PRO A 149 8.05 -15.95 -4.48
CA PRO A 149 8.68 -15.75 -5.77
C PRO A 149 8.65 -17.07 -6.57
N TYR A 150 8.53 -16.95 -7.89
CA TYR A 150 8.66 -18.05 -8.83
C TYR A 150 9.14 -17.53 -10.18
N SER A 151 9.62 -18.43 -11.05
CA SER A 151 10.03 -18.05 -12.39
C SER A 151 9.13 -18.67 -13.44
N PHE A 152 8.77 -17.88 -14.45
CA PHE A 152 8.07 -18.32 -15.64
C PHE A 152 8.83 -17.84 -16.87
N HIS A 153 9.27 -18.80 -17.71
CA HIS A 153 9.99 -18.50 -18.96
C HIS A 153 11.25 -17.63 -18.77
N GLY A 154 11.94 -17.76 -17.63
CA GLY A 154 13.15 -16.98 -17.31
C GLY A 154 12.87 -15.56 -16.79
N HIS A 155 11.61 -15.21 -16.57
CA HIS A 155 11.19 -13.99 -15.88
C HIS A 155 10.77 -14.32 -14.45
N GLU A 156 11.06 -13.44 -13.51
CA GLU A 156 10.63 -13.57 -12.12
C GLU A 156 9.20 -13.03 -11.95
N PHE A 157 8.42 -13.68 -11.11
CA PHE A 157 7.10 -13.27 -10.69
C PHE A 157 6.95 -13.54 -9.20
N ALA A 158 6.08 -12.81 -8.53
CA ALA A 158 5.64 -13.12 -7.18
C ALA A 158 4.15 -13.47 -7.23
N ARG A 159 3.77 -14.54 -6.53
CA ARG A 159 2.37 -14.89 -6.28
C ARG A 159 2.05 -14.58 -4.83
N ARG A 160 1.11 -13.68 -4.57
CA ARG A 160 0.52 -13.47 -3.23
C ARG A 160 -0.78 -14.27 -3.14
N VAL A 161 -0.88 -15.12 -2.13
CA VAL A 161 -2.13 -15.80 -1.76
C VAL A 161 -2.73 -15.07 -0.59
N TYR A 162 -3.88 -14.44 -0.80
CA TYR A 162 -4.63 -13.77 0.24
C TYR A 162 -5.59 -14.74 0.92
N TYR A 163 -5.65 -14.67 2.24
CA TYR A 163 -6.54 -15.46 3.08
C TYR A 163 -7.50 -14.53 3.81
N PHE A 164 -8.80 -14.66 3.52
CA PHE A 164 -9.83 -13.82 4.13
C PHE A 164 -11.18 -14.55 4.17
N HIS A 165 -11.86 -14.50 5.32
CA HIS A 165 -13.15 -15.19 5.56
C HIS A 165 -13.16 -16.67 5.13
N GLY A 166 -12.08 -17.41 5.43
CA GLY A 166 -11.95 -18.83 5.07
C GLY A 166 -11.81 -19.10 3.56
N ARG A 167 -11.50 -18.07 2.75
CA ARG A 167 -11.23 -18.20 1.32
C ARG A 167 -9.79 -17.80 1.02
N ALA A 168 -9.16 -18.55 0.12
CA ALA A 168 -7.87 -18.21 -0.44
C ALA A 168 -8.05 -17.70 -1.89
N TYR A 169 -7.39 -16.62 -2.26
CA TYR A 169 -7.36 -16.13 -3.65
C TYR A 169 -5.98 -15.62 -4.05
N ASN A 170 -5.64 -15.81 -5.33
CA ASN A 170 -4.32 -15.46 -5.86
C ASN A 170 -4.31 -14.05 -6.47
N ARG A 171 -3.17 -13.38 -6.32
CA ARG A 171 -2.75 -12.22 -7.09
C ARG A 171 -1.31 -12.42 -7.52
N PHE A 172 -0.95 -11.81 -8.64
CA PHE A 172 0.34 -12.00 -9.28
C PHE A 172 1.00 -10.64 -9.47
N TYR A 173 2.32 -10.62 -9.31
CA TYR A 173 3.11 -9.40 -9.33
C TYR A 173 4.40 -9.64 -10.11
N ASN A 174 4.88 -8.61 -10.79
CA ASN A 174 6.15 -8.59 -11.49
C ASN A 174 7.16 -7.79 -10.66
N PRO A 175 8.22 -8.42 -10.15
CA PRO A 175 9.35 -7.71 -9.54
C PRO A 175 9.93 -6.69 -10.52
N TYR A 176 10.08 -5.45 -10.07
CA TYR A 176 10.61 -4.37 -10.90
C TYR A 176 11.47 -3.42 -10.07
N PHE A 177 12.60 -2.99 -10.63
CA PHE A 177 13.54 -2.12 -9.94
C PHE A 177 13.44 -0.70 -10.50
N PHE A 178 13.00 0.25 -9.67
CA PHE A 178 12.75 1.63 -10.07
C PHE A 178 13.53 2.57 -9.15
N HIS A 179 14.48 3.34 -9.70
CA HIS A 179 15.29 4.32 -8.96
C HIS A 179 15.91 3.80 -7.64
N GLY A 180 16.36 2.54 -7.59
CA GLY A 180 16.93 1.96 -6.38
C GLY A 180 15.94 1.27 -5.45
N VAL A 181 14.63 1.40 -5.72
CA VAL A 181 13.53 0.81 -4.95
C VAL A 181 13.02 -0.44 -5.67
N HIS A 182 12.77 -1.52 -4.90
CA HIS A 182 12.19 -2.74 -5.43
C HIS A 182 10.66 -2.69 -5.32
N PHE A 183 9.98 -2.84 -6.44
CA PHE A 183 8.53 -2.95 -6.54
C PHE A 183 8.10 -4.38 -6.82
N GLU A 184 6.91 -4.72 -6.33
CA GLU A 184 6.15 -5.89 -6.76
C GLU A 184 4.89 -5.37 -7.44
N VAL A 185 4.96 -5.11 -8.74
CA VAL A 185 3.85 -4.44 -9.43
C VAL A 185 2.80 -5.46 -9.86
N TYR A 186 1.53 -5.17 -9.62
CA TYR A 186 0.42 -6.04 -10.00
C TYR A 186 0.45 -6.40 -11.48
N ALA A 187 0.35 -7.70 -11.76
CA ALA A 187 0.28 -8.28 -13.08
C ALA A 187 -1.12 -8.89 -13.28
N PRO A 188 -1.97 -8.31 -14.15
CA PRO A 188 -3.30 -8.84 -14.41
C PRO A 188 -3.22 -10.29 -14.90
N TYR A 189 -3.89 -11.17 -14.17
CA TYR A 189 -3.83 -12.61 -14.42
C TYR A 189 -4.94 -13.09 -15.35
N ARG A 190 -5.88 -12.20 -15.69
CA ARG A 190 -7.04 -12.49 -16.53
C ARG A 190 -7.34 -11.28 -17.40
N PHE A 191 -7.39 -11.49 -18.71
CA PHE A 191 -7.67 -10.44 -19.69
C PHE A 191 -9.02 -10.67 -20.37
N TYR A 192 -9.74 -9.58 -20.61
CA TYR A 192 -11.04 -9.62 -21.29
C TYR A 192 -10.90 -9.45 -22.81
N SER A 193 -11.98 -9.71 -23.55
CA SER A 193 -11.97 -9.49 -24.99
C SER A 193 -11.84 -8.01 -25.33
N VAL A 194 -11.28 -7.70 -26.51
CA VAL A 194 -11.22 -6.32 -27.03
C VAL A 194 -12.61 -5.67 -27.09
N GLY A 195 -13.65 -6.47 -27.38
CA GLY A 195 -15.04 -5.99 -27.33
C GLY A 195 -15.51 -5.61 -25.92
N PHE A 196 -15.08 -6.36 -24.90
CA PHE A 196 -15.42 -6.06 -23.50
C PHE A 196 -14.67 -4.84 -23.00
N TYR A 197 -13.35 -4.74 -23.22
CA TYR A 197 -12.62 -3.52 -22.90
C TYR A 197 -13.19 -2.30 -23.63
N GLY A 198 -13.59 -2.46 -24.90
CA GLY A 198 -14.28 -1.40 -25.63
C GLY A 198 -15.58 -0.94 -24.95
N TRP A 199 -16.39 -1.88 -24.44
CA TRP A 199 -17.62 -1.56 -23.71
C TRP A 199 -17.37 -1.01 -22.30
N ALA A 200 -16.31 -1.47 -21.62
CA ALA A 200 -15.88 -1.01 -20.30
C ALA A 200 -15.13 0.35 -20.35
N TYR A 201 -14.68 0.79 -21.52
CA TYR A 201 -13.96 2.05 -21.71
C TYR A 201 -14.87 3.20 -22.15
N HIS A 202 -15.76 2.97 -23.10
CA HIS A 202 -16.56 4.04 -23.70
C HIS A 202 -17.78 4.42 -22.86
N PRO A 203 -18.24 5.69 -22.92
CA PRO A 203 -19.53 6.07 -22.35
C PRO A 203 -20.67 5.20 -22.87
N TRP A 204 -21.62 4.90 -21.99
CA TRP A 204 -22.84 4.20 -22.37
C TRP A 204 -23.79 5.14 -23.12
N LEU A 205 -24.63 4.55 -23.97
CA LEU A 205 -25.60 5.31 -24.78
C LEU A 205 -26.53 6.20 -23.93
N ARG A 206 -26.85 5.74 -22.72
CA ARG A 206 -27.66 6.48 -21.75
C ARG A 206 -27.05 6.33 -20.35
N PRO A 207 -26.98 7.40 -19.56
CA PRO A 207 -26.66 7.27 -18.14
C PRO A 207 -27.66 6.36 -17.44
N VAL A 208 -27.19 5.50 -16.54
CA VAL A 208 -28.03 4.54 -15.82
C VAL A 208 -28.01 4.81 -14.31
N PRO A 209 -29.16 4.78 -13.63
CA PRO A 209 -29.17 4.64 -12.18
C PRO A 209 -28.76 3.21 -11.82
N TYR A 210 -27.98 3.05 -10.75
CA TYR A 210 -27.59 1.73 -10.24
C TYR A 210 -27.75 1.70 -8.72
N ALA A 211 -28.48 0.70 -8.22
CA ALA A 211 -28.71 0.53 -6.79
C ALA A 211 -27.66 -0.42 -6.21
N TRP A 212 -26.71 0.12 -5.47
CA TRP A 212 -25.64 -0.66 -4.84
C TRP A 212 -26.11 -1.58 -3.70
N GLY A 213 -27.22 -1.24 -3.05
CA GLY A 213 -27.73 -1.98 -1.89
C GLY A 213 -26.98 -1.71 -0.57
N PHE A 214 -26.00 -0.81 -0.56
CA PHE A 214 -25.18 -0.50 0.63
C PHE A 214 -25.95 0.14 1.79
N GLY A 215 -27.16 0.66 1.56
CA GLY A 215 -27.91 1.45 2.55
C GLY A 215 -28.21 0.72 3.87
N VAL A 216 -28.14 -0.62 3.89
CA VAL A 216 -28.33 -1.44 5.09
C VAL A 216 -27.02 -1.84 5.78
N ASN A 217 -25.87 -1.58 5.14
CA ASN A 217 -24.56 -1.96 5.65
C ASN A 217 -24.03 -0.88 6.61
N PRO A 218 -23.54 -1.25 7.82
CA PRO A 218 -23.06 -0.28 8.81
C PRO A 218 -21.96 0.64 8.30
N TRP A 219 -21.04 0.14 7.47
CA TRP A 219 -19.94 0.92 6.91
C TRP A 219 -20.44 2.11 6.08
N TYR A 220 -21.55 1.96 5.36
CA TYR A 220 -22.08 3.03 4.52
C TYR A 220 -22.74 4.13 5.36
N GLY A 221 -23.41 3.75 6.46
CA GLY A 221 -23.88 4.71 7.45
C GLY A 221 -22.73 5.49 8.10
N TYR A 222 -21.63 4.79 8.42
CA TYR A 222 -20.43 5.39 9.01
C TYR A 222 -19.71 6.36 8.05
N TYR A 223 -19.54 5.99 6.77
CA TYR A 223 -18.89 6.82 5.75
C TYR A 223 -19.83 7.73 4.95
N GLY A 224 -21.12 7.81 5.30
CA GLY A 224 -22.11 8.56 4.52
C GLY A 224 -21.83 10.07 4.40
N GLY A 225 -21.08 10.63 5.35
CA GLY A 225 -20.61 12.02 5.28
C GLY A 225 -19.35 12.22 4.41
N TYR A 226 -18.65 11.14 4.05
CA TYR A 226 -17.41 11.14 3.27
C TYR A 226 -17.64 10.70 1.81
N PHE A 227 -18.43 9.65 1.61
CA PHE A 227 -18.66 9.03 0.31
C PHE A 227 -20.15 8.99 -0.03
N THR A 228 -20.47 9.44 -1.25
CA THR A 228 -21.78 9.27 -1.86
C THR A 228 -21.59 8.77 -3.29
N PRO A 229 -22.23 7.65 -3.69
CA PRO A 229 -22.18 7.16 -5.06
C PRO A 229 -22.73 8.19 -6.06
N TYR A 230 -22.29 8.13 -7.31
CA TYR A 230 -22.89 8.92 -8.37
C TYR A 230 -24.39 8.59 -8.49
N PRO A 231 -25.26 9.59 -8.70
CA PRO A 231 -26.69 9.35 -8.82
C PRO A 231 -27.04 8.56 -10.10
N VAL A 232 -26.24 8.74 -11.16
CA VAL A 232 -26.31 8.01 -12.42
C VAL A 232 -24.91 7.81 -12.99
N TYR A 233 -24.73 6.73 -13.74
CA TYR A 233 -23.46 6.34 -14.36
C TYR A 233 -23.55 6.52 -15.87
N ALA A 234 -22.86 7.53 -16.40
CA ALA A 234 -22.75 7.78 -17.85
C ALA A 234 -21.70 6.89 -18.52
N SER A 235 -20.75 6.34 -17.76
CA SER A 235 -19.69 5.45 -18.26
C SER A 235 -19.35 4.39 -17.22
N PRO A 236 -18.74 3.27 -17.64
CA PRO A 236 -18.24 2.25 -16.72
C PRO A 236 -17.15 2.77 -15.78
N ALA A 237 -16.31 3.73 -16.21
CA ALA A 237 -15.27 4.30 -15.36
C ALA A 237 -15.84 4.99 -14.10
N LEU A 238 -16.99 5.67 -14.23
CA LEU A 238 -17.69 6.24 -13.07
C LEU A 238 -18.21 5.14 -12.12
N TRP A 239 -18.69 4.03 -12.69
CA TRP A 239 -19.18 2.88 -11.91
C TRP A 239 -18.03 2.17 -11.19
N LEU A 240 -16.91 1.94 -11.88
CA LEU A 240 -15.69 1.32 -11.34
C LEU A 240 -15.03 2.18 -10.25
N THR A 241 -15.14 3.51 -10.37
CA THR A 241 -14.70 4.44 -9.33
C THR A 241 -15.46 4.20 -8.02
N ASP A 242 -16.79 4.17 -8.08
CA ASP A 242 -17.61 3.91 -6.89
C ASP A 242 -17.47 2.49 -6.38
N TYR A 243 -17.31 1.51 -7.27
CA TYR A 243 -16.97 0.13 -6.91
C TYR A 243 -15.71 0.12 -6.05
N MET A 244 -14.60 0.66 -6.56
CA MET A 244 -13.31 0.65 -5.87
C MET A 244 -13.35 1.36 -4.53
N ILE A 245 -13.91 2.57 -4.48
CA ILE A 245 -14.02 3.33 -3.24
C ILE A 245 -14.90 2.58 -2.22
N SER A 246 -16.02 2.00 -2.66
CA SER A 246 -16.90 1.25 -1.75
C SER A 246 -16.22 0.02 -1.16
N GLN A 247 -15.46 -0.75 -1.96
CA GLN A 247 -14.72 -1.91 -1.47
C GLN A 247 -13.61 -1.52 -0.49
N SER A 248 -12.92 -0.40 -0.75
CA SER A 248 -11.89 0.13 0.14
C SER A 248 -12.47 0.56 1.49
N LEU A 249 -13.59 1.29 1.47
CA LEU A 249 -14.27 1.76 2.68
C LEU A 249 -14.87 0.61 3.49
N GLU A 250 -15.48 -0.38 2.82
CA GLU A 250 -16.01 -1.58 3.48
C GLU A 250 -14.88 -2.34 4.21
N ALA A 251 -13.76 -2.61 3.53
CA ALA A 251 -12.61 -3.28 4.12
C ALA A 251 -12.02 -2.50 5.31
N ASN A 252 -11.92 -1.17 5.21
CA ASN A 252 -11.41 -0.35 6.30
C ASN A 252 -12.34 -0.36 7.52
N TYR A 253 -13.67 -0.31 7.29
CA TYR A 253 -14.63 -0.43 8.39
C TYR A 253 -14.53 -1.78 9.08
N GLU A 254 -14.42 -2.87 8.32
CA GLU A 254 -14.26 -4.23 8.88
C GLU A 254 -12.98 -4.37 9.70
N ALA A 255 -11.86 -3.82 9.20
CA ALA A 255 -10.59 -3.79 9.90
C ALA A 255 -10.68 -3.02 11.23
N ALA A 256 -11.28 -1.82 11.19
CA ALA A 256 -11.48 -1.02 12.38
C ALA A 256 -12.43 -1.72 13.37
N ALA A 257 -13.55 -2.28 12.90
CA ALA A 257 -14.52 -3.02 13.71
C ALA A 257 -13.91 -4.25 14.40
N ALA A 258 -12.98 -4.94 13.73
CA ALA A 258 -12.22 -6.06 14.32
C ALA A 258 -11.26 -5.60 15.43
N ALA A 259 -10.87 -4.32 15.44
CA ALA A 259 -10.08 -3.72 16.50
C ALA A 259 -10.91 -3.17 17.68
N GLY A 260 -12.19 -2.91 17.44
CA GLY A 260 -13.14 -2.35 18.39
C GLY A 260 -14.13 -1.46 17.65
N PRO A 261 -15.05 -0.76 18.34
CA PRO A 261 -15.90 0.21 17.68
C PRO A 261 -15.05 1.30 17.00
N PRO A 262 -15.24 1.58 15.69
CA PRO A 262 -14.48 2.62 15.03
C PRO A 262 -14.78 3.98 15.68
N PRO A 263 -13.76 4.84 15.88
CA PRO A 263 -13.98 6.20 16.36
C PRO A 263 -14.85 6.98 15.34
N PRO A 264 -15.58 8.03 15.72
CA PRO A 264 -16.28 8.85 14.74
C PRO A 264 -15.30 9.48 13.74
N LEU A 265 -15.75 9.74 12.51
CA LEU A 265 -14.98 10.51 11.53
C LEU A 265 -14.59 11.88 12.10
N GLY A 266 -13.50 12.44 11.57
CA GLY A 266 -13.00 13.76 11.97
C GLY A 266 -14.00 14.88 11.71
N ALA A 267 -14.02 15.88 12.59
CA ALA A 267 -14.85 17.08 12.40
C ALA A 267 -14.45 17.88 11.15
N ASP A 268 -13.22 17.67 10.67
CA ASP A 268 -12.60 18.26 9.50
C ASP A 268 -12.62 17.33 8.26
N VAL A 269 -13.56 16.39 8.21
CA VAL A 269 -13.79 15.53 7.04
C VAL A 269 -13.89 16.37 5.75
N SER A 270 -13.07 15.99 4.77
CA SER A 270 -13.11 16.52 3.41
C SER A 270 -13.63 15.44 2.46
N PRO A 271 -14.94 15.42 2.19
CA PRO A 271 -15.57 14.35 1.42
C PRO A 271 -15.05 14.25 -0.02
N LEU A 272 -15.31 13.10 -0.63
CA LEU A 272 -15.11 12.83 -2.05
C LEU A 272 -16.07 13.70 -2.87
N SER A 273 -15.62 14.89 -3.25
CA SER A 273 -16.39 15.79 -4.11
C SER A 273 -16.56 15.19 -5.52
N PRO A 274 -17.54 15.66 -6.30
CA PRO A 274 -17.68 15.23 -7.70
C PRO A 274 -16.40 15.39 -8.52
N ASP A 275 -15.66 16.49 -8.31
CA ASP A 275 -14.40 16.73 -9.02
C ASP A 275 -13.30 15.72 -8.62
N VAL A 276 -13.17 15.40 -7.32
CA VAL A 276 -12.21 14.39 -6.86
C VAL A 276 -12.56 13.02 -7.41
N LYS A 277 -13.85 12.66 -7.40
CA LYS A 277 -14.30 11.39 -7.99
C LYS A 277 -14.09 11.36 -9.51
N GLN A 278 -14.19 12.51 -10.20
CA GLN A 278 -13.90 12.60 -11.63
C GLN A 278 -12.41 12.39 -11.90
N MET A 279 -11.52 12.95 -11.07
CA MET A 279 -10.08 12.71 -11.17
C MET A 279 -9.73 11.22 -11.04
N VAL A 280 -10.38 10.52 -10.10
CA VAL A 280 -10.24 9.06 -9.96
C VAL A 280 -10.82 8.33 -11.17
N ALA A 281 -11.99 8.74 -11.67
CA ALA A 281 -12.58 8.13 -12.87
C ALA A 281 -11.70 8.27 -14.11
N ASP A 282 -11.03 9.41 -14.26
CA ASP A 282 -10.07 9.63 -15.35
C ASP A 282 -8.84 8.71 -15.21
N GLU A 283 -8.36 8.48 -13.98
CA GLU A 283 -7.29 7.49 -13.73
C GLU A 283 -7.76 6.06 -14.02
N VAL A 284 -8.96 5.68 -13.55
CA VAL A 284 -9.57 4.38 -13.87
C VAL A 284 -9.62 4.18 -15.38
N GLN A 285 -10.07 5.18 -16.13
CA GLN A 285 -10.12 5.09 -17.60
C GLN A 285 -8.72 4.94 -18.22
N ARG A 286 -7.68 5.59 -17.68
CA ARG A 286 -6.28 5.37 -18.10
C ARG A 286 -5.81 3.95 -17.81
N GLN A 287 -6.12 3.40 -16.63
CA GLN A 287 -5.76 2.02 -16.27
C GLN A 287 -6.45 0.99 -17.17
N LEU A 288 -7.73 1.21 -17.53
CA LEU A 288 -8.44 0.34 -18.48
C LEU A 288 -7.83 0.38 -19.89
N ALA A 289 -7.40 1.56 -20.36
CA ALA A 289 -6.70 1.68 -21.64
C ALA A 289 -5.36 0.92 -21.62
N LEU A 290 -4.64 1.01 -20.50
CA LEU A 290 -3.39 0.31 -20.31
C LEU A 290 -3.60 -1.20 -20.30
N GLU A 291 -4.50 -1.72 -19.49
CA GLU A 291 -4.79 -3.15 -19.39
C GLU A 291 -5.29 -3.74 -20.72
N ASN A 292 -6.07 -2.98 -21.51
CA ASN A 292 -6.45 -3.40 -22.86
C ASN A 292 -5.25 -3.52 -23.81
N SER A 293 -4.21 -2.70 -23.63
CA SER A 293 -2.96 -2.84 -24.39
C SER A 293 -2.14 -4.06 -23.94
N GLU A 294 -2.10 -4.33 -22.64
CA GLU A 294 -1.47 -5.52 -22.06
C GLU A 294 -2.16 -6.81 -22.50
N ALA A 295 -3.49 -6.80 -22.61
CA ALA A 295 -4.27 -7.91 -23.15
C ALA A 295 -3.81 -8.29 -24.57
N GLN A 296 -3.48 -7.30 -25.40
CA GLN A 296 -2.97 -7.53 -26.75
C GLN A 296 -1.55 -8.10 -26.76
N LEU A 297 -0.71 -7.74 -25.79
CA LEU A 297 0.61 -8.34 -25.60
C LEU A 297 0.48 -9.79 -25.12
N ASN A 298 -0.43 -10.06 -24.17
CA ASN A 298 -0.69 -11.41 -23.68
C ASN A 298 -1.16 -12.35 -24.81
N MET A 299 -2.02 -11.87 -25.72
CA MET A 299 -2.42 -12.65 -26.92
C MET A 299 -1.25 -12.98 -27.85
N GLN A 300 -0.16 -12.20 -27.81
CA GLN A 300 1.06 -12.42 -28.58
C GLN A 300 2.11 -13.25 -27.80
N GLY A 301 1.77 -13.71 -26.58
CA GLY A 301 2.70 -14.41 -25.70
C GLY A 301 3.80 -13.50 -25.13
N GLN A 302 3.56 -12.19 -25.08
CA GLN A 302 4.50 -11.20 -24.54
C GLN A 302 4.02 -10.72 -23.17
N ALA A 303 4.93 -10.62 -22.22
CA ALA A 303 4.67 -10.00 -20.93
C ALA A 303 4.71 -8.46 -21.08
N PRO A 304 3.81 -7.71 -20.41
CA PRO A 304 3.94 -6.26 -20.32
C PRO A 304 5.27 -5.84 -19.68
N ASP A 305 5.93 -4.84 -20.26
CA ASP A 305 7.11 -4.21 -19.66
C ASP A 305 6.66 -3.29 -18.52
N PRO A 306 7.01 -3.56 -17.25
CA PRO A 306 6.58 -2.72 -16.13
C PRO A 306 6.98 -1.25 -16.31
N ASN A 307 8.11 -0.93 -16.96
CA ASN A 307 8.50 0.46 -17.20
C ASN A 307 7.45 1.25 -18.02
N SER A 308 6.68 0.53 -18.85
CA SER A 308 5.63 1.10 -19.71
C SER A 308 4.21 0.76 -19.27
N SER A 309 4.03 -0.04 -18.22
CA SER A 309 2.73 -0.63 -17.86
C SER A 309 2.45 -0.75 -16.35
N SER A 310 3.19 0.01 -15.55
CA SER A 310 3.10 -0.01 -14.08
C SER A 310 3.10 1.38 -13.45
N ILE A 311 3.21 1.41 -12.12
CA ILE A 311 3.55 2.61 -11.34
C ILE A 311 4.77 3.37 -11.93
N ALA A 312 5.76 2.67 -12.50
CA ALA A 312 6.92 3.31 -13.12
C ALA A 312 6.52 4.30 -14.24
N ARG A 313 5.50 3.98 -15.03
CA ARG A 313 4.96 4.89 -16.06
C ARG A 313 4.31 6.11 -15.40
N GLN A 314 3.46 5.90 -14.39
CA GLN A 314 2.78 6.99 -13.69
C GLN A 314 3.77 7.94 -12.99
N LEU A 315 4.90 7.41 -12.52
CA LEU A 315 5.97 8.19 -11.91
C LEU A 315 6.89 8.87 -12.93
N SER A 316 6.78 8.58 -14.23
CA SER A 316 7.76 9.02 -15.25
C SER A 316 7.17 9.77 -16.44
N ASP A 317 5.87 9.64 -16.73
CA ASP A 317 5.26 10.17 -17.96
C ASP A 317 4.90 11.67 -17.90
N GLY A 318 5.10 12.30 -16.74
CA GLY A 318 4.83 13.72 -16.51
C GLY A 318 3.34 14.08 -16.53
N GLN A 319 2.44 13.10 -16.51
CA GLN A 319 1.01 13.33 -16.40
C GLN A 319 0.59 13.47 -14.93
N VAL A 320 -0.61 14.03 -14.75
CA VAL A 320 -1.24 14.09 -13.44
C VAL A 320 -1.90 12.74 -13.16
N HIS A 321 -1.52 12.12 -12.05
CA HIS A 321 -2.05 10.82 -11.61
C HIS A 321 -2.79 10.94 -10.29
N SER A 322 -3.87 10.17 -10.14
CA SER A 322 -4.65 10.11 -8.90
C SER A 322 -4.46 8.74 -8.26
N PHE A 323 -4.12 8.73 -6.98
CA PHE A 323 -3.93 7.53 -6.18
C PHE A 323 -5.08 7.43 -5.19
N VAL A 324 -5.57 6.22 -4.97
CA VAL A 324 -6.56 5.92 -3.93
C VAL A 324 -5.90 4.99 -2.92
N ALA A 325 -5.85 5.41 -1.67
CA ALA A 325 -5.31 4.56 -0.61
C ALA A 325 -6.17 3.29 -0.45
N GLY A 326 -5.50 2.13 -0.41
CA GLY A 326 -6.11 0.81 -0.15
C GLY A 326 -5.70 0.19 1.18
N ALA A 327 -4.86 0.90 1.92
CA ALA A 327 -4.42 0.62 3.27
C ALA A 327 -4.00 1.95 3.88
N GLU A 328 -3.82 1.95 5.20
CA GLU A 328 -3.28 3.12 5.90
C GLU A 328 -1.79 3.28 5.62
N VAL A 329 -1.40 4.52 5.30
CA VAL A 329 -0.02 4.93 5.10
C VAL A 329 0.23 6.15 5.96
N ASP A 330 1.21 6.05 6.85
CA ASP A 330 1.71 7.18 7.61
C ASP A 330 2.66 8.00 6.74
N VAL A 331 2.36 9.29 6.62
CA VAL A 331 3.09 10.22 5.75
C VAL A 331 3.44 11.50 6.50
N VAL A 332 4.36 12.28 5.93
CA VAL A 332 4.81 13.54 6.54
C VAL A 332 4.29 14.72 5.73
N ASP A 333 3.56 15.63 6.39
CA ASP A 333 3.19 16.92 5.83
C ASP A 333 4.44 17.79 5.66
N THR A 334 4.73 18.16 4.42
CA THR A 334 5.97 18.87 4.05
C THR A 334 6.03 20.31 4.56
N THR A 335 4.89 20.90 4.92
CA THR A 335 4.80 22.26 5.44
C THR A 335 5.02 22.29 6.95
N THR A 336 4.42 21.34 7.67
CA THR A 336 4.46 21.31 9.14
C THR A 336 5.53 20.39 9.71
N GLY A 337 6.05 19.46 8.88
CA GLY A 337 6.92 18.36 9.31
C GLY A 337 6.23 17.38 10.27
N GLN A 338 4.91 17.49 10.43
CA GLN A 338 4.15 16.59 11.29
C GLN A 338 3.69 15.37 10.50
N GLU A 339 3.61 14.26 11.21
CA GLU A 339 3.06 13.02 10.71
C GLU A 339 1.53 13.08 10.68
N CYS A 340 0.95 12.51 9.65
CA CYS A 340 -0.48 12.28 9.50
C CYS A 340 -0.71 11.01 8.69
N ALA A 341 -1.91 10.45 8.74
CA ALA A 341 -2.23 9.25 7.99
C ALA A 341 -3.00 9.57 6.70
N VAL A 342 -2.87 8.70 5.72
CA VAL A 342 -3.80 8.58 4.60
C VAL A 342 -4.38 7.18 4.68
N THR A 343 -5.70 7.05 4.75
CA THR A 343 -6.34 5.74 4.93
C THR A 343 -7.28 5.41 3.78
N ASP A 344 -7.78 4.17 3.75
CA ASP A 344 -8.55 3.62 2.65
C ASP A 344 -9.63 4.57 2.11
N GLY A 345 -9.64 4.71 0.78
CA GLY A 345 -10.57 5.59 0.07
C GLY A 345 -10.18 7.06 0.05
N ASP A 346 -9.09 7.47 0.70
CA ASP A 346 -8.49 8.79 0.51
C ASP A 346 -7.86 8.90 -0.86
N VAL A 347 -7.92 10.11 -1.42
CA VAL A 347 -7.42 10.40 -2.76
C VAL A 347 -6.25 11.35 -2.67
N LEU A 348 -5.16 11.01 -3.33
CA LEU A 348 -3.99 11.88 -3.48
C LEU A 348 -3.73 12.13 -4.96
N GLN A 349 -3.10 13.26 -5.26
CA GLN A 349 -2.72 13.62 -6.62
C GLN A 349 -1.20 13.80 -6.71
N LEU A 350 -0.61 13.12 -7.69
CA LEU A 350 0.74 13.36 -8.15
C LEU A 350 0.67 14.28 -9.37
N THR A 351 1.33 15.43 -9.32
CA THR A 351 1.36 16.40 -10.43
C THR A 351 2.72 16.51 -11.09
N THR A 352 3.77 16.11 -10.38
CA THR A 352 5.16 16.21 -10.83
C THR A 352 5.85 14.88 -10.56
N PRO A 353 6.54 14.29 -11.54
CA PRO A 353 7.40 13.13 -11.33
C PRO A 353 8.38 13.33 -10.16
N PRO A 354 8.65 12.30 -9.34
CA PRO A 354 9.74 12.35 -8.37
C PRO A 354 11.10 12.52 -9.08
N ALA A 355 12.10 13.01 -8.35
CA ALA A 355 13.47 13.06 -8.84
C ALA A 355 14.03 11.64 -9.07
N ALA A 356 15.02 11.51 -9.95
CA ALA A 356 15.55 10.21 -10.38
C ALA A 356 16.29 9.41 -9.29
N ASP A 357 16.53 10.01 -8.13
CA ASP A 357 17.16 9.39 -6.96
C ASP A 357 16.24 9.42 -5.72
N ALA A 358 14.99 9.86 -5.89
CA ALA A 358 14.05 9.97 -4.78
C ALA A 358 13.44 8.60 -4.43
N SER A 359 13.39 8.30 -3.12
CA SER A 359 12.66 7.16 -2.54
C SER A 359 11.21 7.50 -2.14
N GLU A 360 10.82 8.77 -2.28
CA GLU A 360 9.50 9.31 -1.96
C GLU A 360 9.05 10.25 -3.09
N ALA A 361 7.74 10.45 -3.23
CA ALA A 361 7.17 11.49 -4.08
C ALA A 361 6.30 12.45 -3.28
N MET A 362 6.26 13.71 -3.72
CA MET A 362 5.38 14.74 -3.15
C MET A 362 4.00 14.63 -3.78
N LEU A 363 2.97 14.34 -2.98
CA LEU A 363 1.58 14.29 -3.41
C LEU A 363 0.74 15.30 -2.66
N THR A 364 -0.36 15.75 -3.28
CA THR A 364 -1.33 16.62 -2.62
C THR A 364 -2.57 15.81 -2.23
N VAL A 365 -3.04 15.95 -1.00
CA VAL A 365 -4.25 15.27 -0.50
C VAL A 365 -5.51 15.93 -1.05
N MET A 366 -6.34 15.16 -1.76
CA MET A 366 -7.56 15.64 -2.44
C MET A 366 -8.83 15.40 -1.63
N SER A 367 -8.87 14.30 -0.87
CA SER A 367 -9.93 13.96 0.07
C SER A 367 -9.35 13.24 1.28
N SER A 368 -9.97 13.46 2.44
CA SER A 368 -9.59 12.81 3.70
C SER A 368 -10.79 12.75 4.65
N LYS A 369 -10.79 11.78 5.54
CA LYS A 369 -11.79 11.55 6.59
C LYS A 369 -11.53 12.33 7.88
N GLY A 370 -10.42 13.07 7.95
CA GLY A 370 -10.07 13.99 9.03
C GLY A 370 -9.54 13.29 10.30
N GLY A 371 -9.40 14.05 11.39
CA GLY A 371 -8.83 13.54 12.64
C GLY A 371 -7.30 13.44 12.61
N ASN A 372 -6.77 12.22 12.68
CA ASN A 372 -5.32 11.96 12.55
C ASN A 372 -4.87 11.87 11.08
N GLU A 373 -5.81 11.97 10.14
CA GLU A 373 -5.51 11.96 8.72
C GLU A 373 -5.01 13.32 8.22
N CYS A 374 -4.29 13.28 7.11
CA CYS A 374 -3.75 14.46 6.46
C CYS A 374 -4.88 15.36 5.93
N ARG A 375 -4.78 16.65 6.19
CA ARG A 375 -5.78 17.62 5.75
C ARG A 375 -5.83 17.70 4.23
N LYS A 376 -7.01 17.99 3.68
CA LYS A 376 -7.14 18.37 2.27
C LYS A 376 -6.17 19.50 1.92
N MET A 377 -5.55 19.40 0.74
CA MET A 377 -4.54 20.31 0.21
C MET A 377 -3.19 20.28 0.95
N ALA A 378 -3.01 19.42 1.95
CA ALA A 378 -1.68 19.14 2.47
C ALA A 378 -0.82 18.51 1.36
N VAL A 379 0.43 18.95 1.29
CA VAL A 379 1.44 18.33 0.42
C VAL A 379 2.27 17.40 1.29
N VAL A 380 2.26 16.12 0.98
CA VAL A 380 2.86 15.06 1.79
C VAL A 380 3.91 14.30 1.00
N ASN A 381 4.94 13.81 1.70
CA ASN A 381 5.87 12.85 1.13
C ASN A 381 5.30 11.44 1.30
N VAL A 382 5.16 10.71 0.19
CA VAL A 382 4.71 9.32 0.18
C VAL A 382 5.84 8.43 -0.33
N PRO A 383 6.25 7.37 0.39
CA PRO A 383 7.21 6.41 -0.10
C PRO A 383 6.79 5.80 -1.43
N LEU A 384 7.76 5.59 -2.33
CA LEU A 384 7.45 5.05 -3.66
C LEU A 384 6.87 3.62 -3.58
N GLU A 385 7.22 2.84 -2.56
CA GLU A 385 6.63 1.52 -2.32
C GLU A 385 5.15 1.60 -1.94
N ASP A 386 4.74 2.58 -1.15
CA ASP A 386 3.33 2.79 -0.80
C ASP A 386 2.52 3.26 -2.00
N LEU A 387 3.08 4.12 -2.85
CA LEU A 387 2.44 4.50 -4.12
C LEU A 387 2.26 3.31 -5.06
N GLN A 388 3.23 2.39 -5.06
CA GLN A 388 3.09 1.13 -5.78
C GLN A 388 1.99 0.27 -5.19
N GLU A 389 1.83 0.17 -3.87
CA GLU A 389 0.73 -0.58 -3.26
C GLU A 389 -0.63 0.10 -3.52
N MET A 390 -0.72 1.43 -3.56
CA MET A 390 -1.92 2.15 -4.00
C MET A 390 -2.28 1.87 -5.46
N GLN A 391 -1.28 1.79 -6.35
CA GLN A 391 -1.49 1.46 -7.75
C GLN A 391 -1.92 0.00 -7.94
N ASN A 392 -1.32 -0.93 -7.18
CA ASN A 392 -1.73 -2.32 -7.14
C ASN A 392 -3.19 -2.43 -6.66
N HIS A 393 -3.53 -1.78 -5.55
CA HIS A 393 -4.88 -1.77 -5.00
C HIS A 393 -5.91 -1.33 -6.05
N MET A 394 -5.63 -0.24 -6.78
CA MET A 394 -6.50 0.22 -7.85
C MET A 394 -6.68 -0.87 -8.91
N ARG A 395 -5.59 -1.42 -9.46
CA ARG A 395 -5.67 -2.42 -10.53
C ARG A 395 -6.33 -3.71 -10.08
N GLU A 396 -6.00 -4.21 -8.91
CA GLU A 396 -6.62 -5.40 -8.32
C GLU A 396 -8.11 -5.25 -8.10
N THR A 397 -8.55 -4.04 -7.73
CA THR A 397 -9.97 -3.75 -7.51
C THR A 397 -10.69 -3.50 -8.84
N LEU A 398 -10.01 -2.94 -9.84
CA LEU A 398 -10.53 -2.84 -11.21
C LEU A 398 -10.73 -4.22 -11.84
N ASP A 399 -9.80 -5.16 -11.69
CA ASP A 399 -9.95 -6.54 -12.15
C ASP A 399 -11.20 -7.22 -11.57
N GLN A 400 -11.48 -6.97 -10.29
CA GLN A 400 -12.69 -7.45 -9.61
C GLN A 400 -13.94 -6.75 -10.15
N GLY A 401 -13.89 -5.42 -10.28
CA GLY A 401 -14.97 -4.60 -10.81
C GLY A 401 -15.32 -4.96 -12.27
N LEU A 402 -14.34 -5.29 -13.10
CA LEU A 402 -14.54 -5.76 -14.48
C LEU A 402 -15.23 -7.13 -14.50
N ALA A 403 -14.88 -8.02 -13.57
CA ALA A 403 -15.56 -9.31 -13.40
C ALA A 403 -17.04 -9.13 -13.08
N ASP A 404 -17.31 -8.23 -12.13
CA ASP A 404 -18.65 -7.89 -11.70
C ASP A 404 -19.44 -7.21 -12.80
N LEU A 405 -18.84 -6.27 -13.53
CA LEU A 405 -19.44 -5.62 -14.70
C LEU A 405 -19.82 -6.64 -15.77
N GLN A 406 -18.93 -7.58 -16.13
CA GLN A 406 -19.24 -8.60 -17.13
C GLN A 406 -20.37 -9.53 -16.67
N THR A 407 -20.36 -9.91 -15.38
CA THR A 407 -21.36 -10.83 -14.80
C THR A 407 -22.73 -10.19 -14.64
N LYS A 408 -22.76 -8.89 -14.33
CA LYS A 408 -23.96 -8.11 -14.03
C LYS A 408 -24.48 -7.31 -15.24
N GLN A 409 -23.81 -7.35 -16.40
CA GLN A 409 -24.30 -6.69 -17.62
C GLN A 409 -25.77 -7.05 -17.91
N GLY A 410 -26.58 -6.05 -18.24
CA GLY A 410 -28.03 -6.19 -18.45
C GLY A 410 -28.86 -6.43 -17.18
N LYS A 411 -28.26 -6.38 -15.97
CA LYS A 411 -28.95 -6.59 -14.68
C LYS A 411 -28.79 -5.37 -13.77
N GLY A 412 -29.74 -5.17 -12.86
CA GLY A 412 -29.65 -4.13 -11.83
C GLY A 412 -29.56 -2.69 -12.36
N GLY A 413 -29.95 -2.47 -13.62
CA GLY A 413 -29.84 -1.18 -14.31
C GLY A 413 -28.60 -1.03 -15.19
N LEU A 414 -27.61 -1.93 -15.10
CA LEU A 414 -26.44 -1.90 -15.99
C LEU A 414 -26.86 -2.18 -17.44
N PRO A 415 -26.28 -1.47 -18.44
CA PRO A 415 -26.56 -1.75 -19.83
C PRO A 415 -26.18 -3.18 -20.22
N THR A 416 -26.90 -3.73 -21.20
CA THR A 416 -26.51 -4.99 -21.82
C THR A 416 -25.24 -4.77 -22.65
N ALA A 417 -24.23 -5.60 -22.42
CA ALA A 417 -23.00 -5.58 -23.21
C ALA A 417 -23.27 -6.16 -24.60
N PRO A 418 -22.62 -5.65 -25.67
CA PRO A 418 -22.78 -6.20 -27.02
C PRO A 418 -22.23 -7.63 -27.10
N PRO A 419 -22.65 -8.47 -28.07
CA PRO A 419 -22.14 -9.84 -28.20
C PRO A 419 -20.61 -9.96 -28.27
N SER A 420 -19.92 -8.98 -28.87
CA SER A 420 -18.45 -8.92 -28.93
C SER A 420 -17.77 -8.80 -27.55
N ALA A 421 -18.49 -8.33 -26.54
CA ALA A 421 -18.04 -8.16 -25.16
C ALA A 421 -18.26 -9.39 -24.27
N MET A 422 -18.91 -10.44 -24.80
CA MET A 422 -19.30 -11.62 -24.02
C MET A 422 -18.39 -12.83 -24.23
N ALA A 423 -17.26 -12.65 -24.92
CA ALA A 423 -16.25 -13.70 -25.00
C ALA A 423 -15.64 -13.96 -23.62
N ALA A 424 -15.33 -15.23 -23.35
CA ALA A 424 -14.72 -15.64 -22.09
C ALA A 424 -13.37 -14.93 -21.89
N PRO A 425 -13.07 -14.45 -20.67
CA PRO A 425 -11.74 -13.96 -20.36
C PRO A 425 -10.68 -15.06 -20.57
N VAL A 426 -9.45 -14.63 -20.85
CA VAL A 426 -8.29 -15.50 -21.05
C VAL A 426 -7.30 -15.27 -19.92
N ASP A 427 -6.87 -16.35 -19.28
CA ASP A 427 -5.88 -16.28 -18.22
C ASP A 427 -4.48 -16.00 -18.79
N ALA A 428 -3.68 -15.23 -18.06
CA ALA A 428 -2.31 -14.95 -18.43
C ALA A 428 -1.44 -16.20 -18.30
N ALA A 429 -0.51 -16.40 -19.24
CA ALA A 429 0.29 -17.63 -19.28
C ALA A 429 1.17 -17.83 -18.03
N PHE A 430 1.66 -16.74 -17.43
CA PHE A 430 2.52 -16.78 -16.23
C PHE A 430 1.81 -17.31 -14.98
N THR A 431 0.48 -17.44 -15.01
CA THR A 431 -0.28 -18.07 -13.90
C THR A 431 -0.02 -19.56 -13.80
N GLN A 432 0.45 -20.18 -14.90
CA GLN A 432 0.81 -21.59 -14.96
C GLN A 432 2.11 -21.83 -14.20
N GLY A 433 2.14 -22.88 -13.38
CA GLY A 433 3.33 -23.25 -12.61
C GLY A 433 3.61 -22.35 -11.40
N ALA A 434 2.72 -21.42 -11.08
CA ALA A 434 2.78 -20.71 -9.82
C ALA A 434 2.69 -21.69 -8.63
N PRO A 435 3.37 -21.44 -7.50
CA PRO A 435 3.30 -22.32 -6.34
C PRO A 435 1.84 -22.56 -5.91
N ALA A 436 1.57 -23.66 -5.21
CA ALA A 436 0.23 -23.96 -4.66
C ALA A 436 0.00 -23.19 -3.34
N PRO A 437 -1.24 -22.77 -3.01
CA PRO A 437 -1.52 -22.16 -1.72
C PRO A 437 -1.10 -23.04 -0.55
N GLU A 438 -0.62 -22.41 0.52
CA GLU A 438 -0.15 -23.09 1.72
C GLU A 438 -1.34 -23.76 2.42
N PRO A 439 -1.27 -25.06 2.72
CA PRO A 439 -2.29 -25.71 3.53
C PRO A 439 -2.35 -25.05 4.92
N GLY A 440 -3.43 -24.30 5.17
CA GLY A 440 -3.61 -23.60 6.44
C GLY A 440 -2.94 -22.22 6.56
N GLY A 441 -2.72 -21.52 5.43
CA GLY A 441 -2.11 -20.19 5.45
C GLY A 441 -2.84 -19.16 6.35
N GLU A 442 -4.15 -19.28 6.57
CA GLU A 442 -4.88 -18.44 7.53
C GLU A 442 -4.40 -18.67 8.97
N GLN A 443 -4.19 -19.93 9.38
CA GLN A 443 -3.68 -20.26 10.70
C GLN A 443 -2.25 -19.78 10.89
N GLU A 444 -1.46 -19.82 9.81
CA GLU A 444 -0.08 -19.34 9.78
C GLU A 444 0.00 -17.82 9.97
N LEU A 445 -0.83 -17.05 9.25
CA LEU A 445 -0.98 -15.60 9.44
C LEU A 445 -1.36 -15.25 10.89
N LEU A 446 -2.31 -15.99 11.47
CA LEU A 446 -2.72 -15.80 12.87
C LEU A 446 -1.63 -16.18 13.87
N ALA A 447 -0.81 -17.19 13.57
CA ALA A 447 0.33 -17.57 14.40
C ALA A 447 1.40 -16.47 14.37
N GLU A 448 1.63 -15.86 13.22
CA GLU A 448 2.59 -14.75 13.06
C GLU A 448 2.18 -13.53 13.89
N SER A 449 0.87 -13.24 13.99
CA SER A 449 0.39 -12.19 14.88
C SER A 449 0.77 -12.42 16.36
N LYS A 450 0.89 -13.66 16.81
CA LYS A 450 1.31 -13.97 18.19
C LYS A 450 2.82 -13.89 18.37
N GLN A 451 3.59 -14.22 17.33
CA GLN A 451 5.04 -14.00 17.30
C GLN A 451 5.35 -12.51 17.37
N ALA A 452 4.59 -11.68 16.65
CA ALA A 452 4.72 -10.23 16.69
C ALA A 452 4.52 -9.66 18.10
N ASP A 453 3.56 -10.17 18.88
CA ASP A 453 3.38 -9.76 20.29
C ASP A 453 4.63 -10.04 21.14
N GLN A 454 5.31 -11.16 20.88
CA GLN A 454 6.54 -11.52 21.59
C GLN A 454 7.70 -10.59 21.18
N SER A 455 7.86 -10.34 19.88
CA SER A 455 8.88 -9.42 19.36
C SER A 455 8.74 -8.01 19.92
N GLU A 456 7.51 -7.46 19.97
CA GLU A 456 7.27 -6.14 20.56
C GLU A 456 7.67 -6.08 22.04
N GLN A 457 7.33 -7.11 22.82
CA GLN A 457 7.66 -7.19 24.24
C GLN A 457 9.17 -7.31 24.47
N GLU A 458 9.85 -8.17 23.71
CA GLU A 458 11.29 -8.39 23.78
C GLU A 458 12.06 -7.11 23.40
N LEU A 459 11.71 -6.48 22.28
CA LEU A 459 12.35 -5.26 21.80
C LEU A 459 12.09 -4.06 22.74
N THR A 460 10.86 -3.91 23.25
CA THR A 460 10.54 -2.86 24.22
C THR A 460 11.33 -3.05 25.53
N SER A 461 11.44 -4.29 26.02
CA SER A 461 12.19 -4.60 27.24
C SER A 461 13.70 -4.40 27.07
N ALA A 462 14.24 -4.77 25.90
CA ALA A 462 15.64 -4.58 25.57
C ALA A 462 16.00 -3.10 25.43
N THR A 463 15.12 -2.28 24.86
CA THR A 463 15.34 -0.82 24.74
C THR A 463 15.22 -0.09 26.08
N ALA A 464 14.40 -0.57 27.02
CA ALA A 464 14.37 -0.07 28.40
C ALA A 464 15.67 -0.39 29.18
N SER A 465 16.42 -1.40 28.74
CA SER A 465 17.66 -1.87 29.37
C SER A 465 18.94 -1.43 28.63
N GLY A 466 18.81 -0.66 27.53
CA GLY A 466 19.91 -0.23 26.66
C GLY A 466 20.74 0.96 27.22
N PRO A 467 21.99 1.13 26.78
CA PRO A 467 22.93 2.06 27.40
C PRO A 467 22.51 3.52 27.19
N SER A 468 22.51 4.31 28.28
CA SER A 468 22.41 5.77 28.25
C SER A 468 23.43 6.33 27.26
N ALA A 469 22.96 7.05 26.25
CA ALA A 469 23.82 7.70 25.26
C ALA A 469 24.85 8.60 25.96
N ALA A 470 26.13 8.27 25.79
CA ALA A 470 27.24 9.09 26.22
C ALA A 470 27.31 10.34 25.32
N ALA A 471 26.79 11.46 25.81
CA ALA A 471 27.12 12.77 25.26
C ALA A 471 28.49 13.21 25.80
N ALA A 472 29.46 13.36 24.90
CA ALA A 472 30.73 13.98 25.21
C ALA A 472 30.54 15.51 25.31
N THR A 473 30.77 16.06 26.51
CA THR A 473 31.20 17.45 26.69
C THR A 473 32.18 17.52 27.85
N ASP A 474 33.39 17.98 27.56
CA ASP A 474 34.46 18.30 28.50
C ASP A 474 33.94 19.15 29.68
N THR A 475 34.11 18.64 30.90
CA THR A 475 34.10 19.44 32.14
C THR A 475 34.94 18.73 33.22
N PRO A 476 35.66 19.47 34.11
CA PRO A 476 36.59 18.90 35.08
C PRO A 476 35.88 18.04 36.15
N PRO A 477 36.60 17.13 36.84
CA PRO A 477 35.99 16.00 37.54
C PRO A 477 35.15 16.46 38.75
N PRO A 478 33.86 16.07 38.82
CA PRO A 478 33.07 16.14 40.05
C PRO A 478 33.40 14.96 40.98
N PRO A 479 33.03 15.03 42.28
CA PRO A 479 33.39 14.04 43.27
C PRO A 479 32.75 12.67 42.99
N ALA A 480 33.37 11.62 43.52
CA ALA A 480 33.03 10.20 43.32
C ALA A 480 31.50 9.89 43.29
N PRO A 481 31.03 9.02 42.38
CA PRO A 481 29.61 8.70 42.24
C PRO A 481 29.04 8.00 43.48
N ALA A 482 27.89 8.48 43.95
CA ALA A 482 27.02 7.74 44.85
C ALA A 482 26.45 6.49 44.13
N ALA A 483 26.25 5.42 44.89
CA ALA A 483 25.73 4.14 44.43
C ALA A 483 24.37 4.28 43.70
N PRO A 484 24.09 3.43 42.69
CA PRO A 484 22.80 3.45 41.97
C PRO A 484 21.62 3.18 42.92
N PRO A 485 20.44 3.77 42.68
CA PRO A 485 19.26 3.46 43.47
C PRO A 485 18.89 1.98 43.29
N ALA A 486 18.74 1.29 44.41
CA ALA A 486 18.32 -0.10 44.45
C ALA A 486 16.94 -0.26 43.78
N SER A 487 16.76 -1.29 42.97
CA SER A 487 15.44 -1.77 42.61
C SER A 487 14.72 -2.19 43.89
N ILE A 488 13.61 -1.53 44.20
CA ILE A 488 12.85 -1.78 45.43
C ILE A 488 11.95 -2.98 45.21
N ASN A 489 12.45 -4.17 45.57
CA ASN A 489 11.65 -5.39 45.59
C ASN A 489 10.94 -5.49 46.96
N ILE A 490 9.63 -5.24 46.98
CA ILE A 490 8.79 -5.52 48.14
C ILE A 490 8.36 -6.99 48.07
N THR A 491 8.71 -7.77 49.10
CA THR A 491 8.34 -9.19 49.19
C THR A 491 7.37 -9.45 50.35
N PRO A 492 6.47 -10.44 50.24
CA PRO A 492 5.63 -10.84 51.36
C PRO A 492 6.47 -11.15 52.62
N GLY A 493 6.05 -10.62 53.76
CA GLY A 493 6.72 -10.79 55.05
C GLY A 493 7.62 -9.64 55.53
N GLN A 494 7.90 -8.64 54.68
CA GLN A 494 8.66 -7.43 55.08
C GLN A 494 7.91 -6.60 56.13
N SER A 495 8.64 -5.88 56.99
CA SER A 495 8.04 -5.04 58.04
C SER A 495 7.59 -3.68 57.50
N ILE A 496 6.66 -3.01 58.18
CA ILE A 496 6.22 -1.65 57.82
C ILE A 496 7.39 -0.66 57.76
N ALA A 497 8.38 -0.80 58.67
CA ALA A 497 9.54 0.09 58.72
C ALA A 497 10.42 -0.07 57.48
N ASP A 498 10.63 -1.31 57.03
CA ASP A 498 11.44 -1.59 55.83
C ASP A 498 10.75 -1.10 54.56
N VAL A 499 9.42 -1.25 54.48
CA VAL A 499 8.64 -0.75 53.33
C VAL A 499 8.66 0.78 53.28
N LYS A 500 8.55 1.47 54.42
CA LYS A 500 8.69 2.94 54.48
C LYS A 500 10.10 3.40 54.18
N ALA A 501 11.13 2.67 54.63
CA ALA A 501 12.51 2.98 54.30
C ALA A 501 12.78 2.84 52.79
N ALA A 502 12.09 1.91 52.14
CA ALA A 502 12.25 1.66 50.71
C ALA A 502 11.39 2.57 49.82
N LEU A 503 10.11 2.77 50.13
CA LEU A 503 9.14 3.51 49.31
C LEU A 503 8.83 4.93 49.81
N GLY A 504 9.36 5.31 50.97
CA GLY A 504 8.99 6.53 51.67
C GLY A 504 7.65 6.44 52.39
N GLU A 505 7.14 7.59 52.81
CA GLU A 505 5.84 7.68 53.49
C GLU A 505 4.68 7.46 52.49
N PRO A 506 3.67 6.65 52.84
CA PRO A 506 2.50 6.42 51.98
C PRO A 506 1.66 7.69 51.85
N THR A 507 0.97 7.82 50.72
CA THR A 507 0.04 8.94 50.49
C THR A 507 -1.24 8.80 51.33
N ARG A 508 -1.61 7.57 51.70
CA ARG A 508 -2.76 7.30 52.58
C ARG A 508 -2.58 6.01 53.38
N ILE A 509 -2.99 6.03 54.66
CA ILE A 509 -3.01 4.86 55.54
C ILE A 509 -4.46 4.55 55.95
N VAL A 510 -4.86 3.28 55.86
CA VAL A 510 -6.16 2.78 56.30
C VAL A 510 -5.95 1.67 57.34
N ASN A 511 -6.40 1.87 58.57
CA ASN A 511 -6.27 0.90 59.66
C ASN A 511 -7.58 0.11 59.86
N LEU A 512 -7.47 -1.21 59.86
CA LEU A 512 -8.57 -2.18 59.95
C LEU A 512 -8.26 -3.23 61.04
N GLY A 513 -7.95 -2.77 62.26
CA GLY A 513 -7.61 -3.65 63.38
C GLY A 513 -6.22 -4.30 63.22
N THR A 514 -6.18 -5.62 63.07
CA THR A 514 -4.92 -6.38 62.84
C THR A 514 -4.37 -6.24 61.43
N LYS A 515 -5.12 -5.58 60.52
CA LYS A 515 -4.75 -5.29 59.14
C LYS A 515 -4.59 -3.79 58.92
N SER A 516 -3.61 -3.37 58.15
CA SER A 516 -3.44 -1.98 57.71
C SER A 516 -3.09 -1.92 56.23
N ILE A 517 -3.63 -0.97 55.48
CA ILE A 517 -3.40 -0.81 54.03
C ILE A 517 -2.73 0.54 53.79
N TYR A 518 -1.57 0.51 53.14
CA TYR A 518 -0.76 1.67 52.81
C TYR A 518 -0.87 1.90 51.31
N VAL A 519 -1.32 3.07 50.92
CA VAL A 519 -1.50 3.46 49.52
C VAL A 519 -0.33 4.35 49.12
N TYR A 520 0.34 3.97 48.05
CA TYR A 520 1.37 4.74 47.35
C TYR A 520 0.82 5.18 45.99
N LYS A 521 1.57 6.02 45.27
CA LYS A 521 1.12 6.61 44.00
C LYS A 521 0.62 5.56 43.00
N ASP A 522 1.33 4.44 42.88
CA ASP A 522 1.10 3.42 41.86
C ASP A 522 0.86 2.01 42.44
N MET A 523 0.71 1.86 43.76
CA MET A 523 0.47 0.55 44.41
C MET A 523 -0.19 0.66 45.79
N LYS A 524 -0.77 -0.44 46.26
CA LYS A 524 -1.34 -0.61 47.60
C LYS A 524 -0.71 -1.81 48.26
N ILE A 525 -0.20 -1.60 49.48
CA ILE A 525 0.43 -2.65 50.26
C ILE A 525 -0.43 -2.93 51.48
N THR A 526 -0.87 -4.18 51.61
CA THR A 526 -1.59 -4.66 52.78
C THR A 526 -0.62 -5.28 53.76
N PHE A 527 -0.76 -4.92 55.03
CA PHE A 527 -0.06 -5.52 56.16
C PHE A 527 -1.04 -6.25 57.07
N ILE A 528 -0.64 -7.43 57.56
CA ILE A 528 -1.32 -8.15 58.63
C ILE A 528 -0.30 -8.37 59.74
N SER A 529 -0.64 -7.96 60.97
CA SER A 529 0.28 -8.03 62.13
C SER A 529 1.64 -7.36 61.89
N GLY A 530 1.63 -6.24 61.16
CA GLY A 530 2.83 -5.43 60.88
C GLY A 530 3.75 -5.95 59.77
N LYS A 531 3.34 -6.99 59.01
CA LYS A 531 4.10 -7.57 57.90
C LYS A 531 3.33 -7.56 56.59
N VAL A 532 4.01 -7.35 55.46
CA VAL A 532 3.41 -7.36 54.11
C VAL A 532 2.74 -8.69 53.86
N SER A 533 1.44 -8.66 53.56
CA SER A 533 0.64 -9.84 53.21
C SER A 533 0.21 -9.84 51.74
N ASP A 534 0.05 -8.67 51.13
CA ASP A 534 -0.45 -8.52 49.76
C ASP A 534 -0.02 -7.18 49.14
N ILE A 535 0.18 -7.16 47.82
CA ILE A 535 0.64 -5.99 47.04
C ILE A 535 -0.23 -5.91 45.77
N GLN A 536 -0.89 -4.76 45.55
CA GLN A 536 -1.85 -4.55 44.47
C GLN A 536 -1.59 -3.26 43.68
#